data_AF-A0A382NNK4-F1
#
_entry.id   AF-A0A382NNK4-F1
#
_cell.length_a   1.000
_cell.length_b   1.000
_cell.length_c   1.000
_cell.angle_alpha   90.00
_cell.angle_beta   90.00
_cell.angle_gamma   90.00
#
_symmetry.space_group_name_H-M   'P 1'
#
loop_
_entity.id
_entity.type
_entity.pdbx_description
1 polymer ?
#
loop_
_entity_poly.entity_id
_entity_poly.type
_entity_poly.pdbx_seq_one_letter_code
_entity_poly.pdbx_strand_id
1 'polypeptide(L)'
;MKPLIITAVFSLLILANPVFGKKAKVEANTVNHAGILRQLGPKNFAKGQAIYNNLCINCHGSDGKTPALPIARAFGTGELKFGTDPYSMFQTLTKGNGLMGPQTWMTPQERYDVIYYIREKFMKPMHPKYQALKPQYLAGLPKVNAVAVTKKKIDRDFGPALASQLGRDLSSVLTVKLGENHTISYNLHSMDQAALWRNGFLNLRSTQHYRERGEGVPEIQGERIAGLQSWQWAHEGTFDYPKENLLPRGPIPAKWMEYRGHYLHGDNLVFSYSINGRDILEMPAKAQGFGAIVHTLR
;
A
#
# COMPACT_ATOMS: atom_id res chain seq x y z
N MET A 1 -57.31 62.93 35.21
CA MET A 1 -56.76 61.58 35.50
C MET A 1 -55.93 61.14 34.31
N LYS A 2 -54.60 61.01 34.47
CA LYS A 2 -53.64 60.51 33.47
C LYS A 2 -52.84 59.37 34.14
N PRO A 3 -52.54 58.25 33.46
CA PRO A 3 -51.88 57.11 34.09
C PRO A 3 -50.36 57.31 34.18
N LEU A 4 -49.79 56.78 35.27
CA LEU A 4 -48.37 56.82 35.62
C LEU A 4 -47.66 55.60 35.01
N ILE A 5 -46.58 55.82 34.27
CA ILE A 5 -45.67 54.77 33.77
C ILE A 5 -44.50 54.67 34.76
N ILE A 6 -44.27 53.49 35.33
CA ILE A 6 -43.08 53.18 36.14
C ILE A 6 -42.21 52.21 35.33
N THR A 7 -41.01 52.67 34.98
CA THR A 7 -39.98 51.90 34.28
C THR A 7 -39.09 51.22 35.32
N ALA A 8 -39.04 49.89 35.33
CA ALA A 8 -38.14 49.12 36.20
C ALA A 8 -36.81 48.82 35.48
N VAL A 9 -35.70 49.24 36.07
CA VAL A 9 -34.33 48.93 35.63
C VAL A 9 -33.89 47.64 36.32
N PHE A 10 -33.63 46.58 35.55
CA PHE A 10 -33.04 45.33 36.06
C PHE A 10 -31.52 45.33 35.79
N SER A 11 -30.74 45.41 36.86
CA SER A 11 -29.28 45.19 36.83
C SER A 11 -28.98 43.70 36.82
N LEU A 12 -28.28 43.21 35.80
CA LEU A 12 -27.85 41.82 35.67
C LEU A 12 -26.39 41.69 36.17
N LEU A 13 -26.20 41.03 37.31
CA LEU A 13 -24.87 40.63 37.81
C LEU A 13 -24.36 39.44 36.99
N ILE A 14 -23.22 39.61 36.30
CA ILE A 14 -22.50 38.54 35.61
C ILE A 14 -21.55 37.88 36.61
N LEU A 15 -21.87 36.66 37.04
CA LEU A 15 -20.94 35.78 37.75
C LEU A 15 -20.02 35.09 36.73
N ALA A 16 -18.75 35.47 36.71
CA ALA A 16 -17.71 34.78 35.94
C ALA A 16 -17.35 33.45 36.61
N ASN A 17 -17.68 32.34 35.96
CA ASN A 17 -17.17 31.02 36.35
C ASN A 17 -15.78 30.79 35.72
N PRO A 18 -14.72 30.50 36.50
CA PRO A 18 -13.43 30.14 35.93
C PRO A 18 -13.50 28.69 35.45
N VAL A 19 -13.41 28.50 34.14
CA VAL A 19 -13.23 27.16 33.55
C VAL A 19 -11.82 26.68 33.91
N PHE A 20 -11.74 25.77 34.86
CA PHE A 20 -10.52 25.03 35.19
C PHE A 20 -9.97 24.33 33.94
N GLY A 21 -8.83 24.80 33.44
CA GLY A 21 -8.07 24.12 32.39
C GLY A 21 -7.56 22.77 32.88
N LYS A 22 -8.13 21.67 32.39
CA LYS A 22 -7.48 20.36 32.47
C LYS A 22 -6.16 20.47 31.69
N LYS A 23 -5.03 20.36 32.38
CA LYS A 23 -3.72 20.15 31.72
C LYS A 23 -3.88 18.96 30.76
N ALA A 24 -3.67 19.21 29.46
CA ALA A 24 -3.70 18.17 28.46
C ALA A 24 -2.73 17.06 28.88
N LYS A 25 -3.26 15.84 29.04
CA LYS A 25 -2.46 14.66 29.40
C LYS A 25 -1.39 14.49 28.32
N VAL A 26 -0.11 14.49 28.72
CA VAL A 26 1.00 14.27 27.79
C VAL A 26 0.80 12.91 27.13
N GLU A 27 0.63 12.91 25.81
CA GLU A 27 0.40 11.69 25.05
C GLU A 27 1.70 10.86 25.01
N ALA A 28 1.58 9.56 25.23
CA ALA A 28 2.71 8.65 25.22
C ALA A 28 3.34 8.61 23.81
N ASN A 29 4.66 8.77 23.72
CA ASN A 29 5.42 8.74 22.48
C ASN A 29 6.25 7.46 22.38
N THR A 30 5.98 6.67 21.35
CA THR A 30 6.67 5.42 21.03
C THR A 30 7.68 5.57 19.89
N VAL A 31 7.80 6.77 19.31
CA VAL A 31 8.58 7.02 18.08
C VAL A 31 9.85 7.79 18.38
N ASN A 32 10.99 7.27 17.91
CA ASN A 32 12.28 7.98 17.94
C ASN A 32 12.41 8.93 16.74
N HIS A 33 11.70 10.07 16.80
CA HIS A 33 11.66 11.08 15.73
C HIS A 33 13.06 11.56 15.32
N ALA A 34 13.90 11.90 16.30
CA ALA A 34 15.25 12.38 16.04
C ALA A 34 16.16 11.31 15.41
N GLY A 35 15.99 10.04 15.82
CA GLY A 35 16.72 8.92 15.23
C GLY A 35 16.38 8.73 13.74
N ILE A 36 15.09 8.73 13.41
CA ILE A 36 14.62 8.61 12.02
C ILE A 36 15.15 9.76 11.15
N LEU A 37 14.97 11.00 11.60
CA LEU A 37 15.36 12.18 10.84
C LEU A 37 16.87 12.25 10.55
N ARG A 38 17.72 11.71 11.44
CA ARG A 38 19.18 11.66 11.23
C ARG A 38 19.62 10.68 10.15
N GLN A 39 18.79 9.68 9.84
CA GLN A 39 19.14 8.59 8.92
C GLN A 39 18.55 8.79 7.52
N LEU A 40 17.80 9.87 7.29
CA LEU A 40 17.18 10.15 6.00
C LEU A 40 18.24 10.37 4.91
N GLY A 41 18.11 9.64 3.81
CA GLY A 41 18.98 9.77 2.64
C GLY A 41 18.27 9.42 1.34
N PRO A 42 19.03 9.13 0.26
CA PRO A 42 18.48 8.90 -1.09
C PRO A 42 17.41 7.80 -1.15
N LYS A 43 17.58 6.71 -0.39
CA LYS A 43 16.58 5.64 -0.30
C LYS A 43 15.26 6.11 0.29
N ASN A 44 15.30 6.97 1.31
CA ASN A 44 14.12 7.55 1.95
C ASN A 44 13.44 8.56 1.02
N PHE A 45 14.22 9.34 0.28
CA PHE A 45 13.69 10.25 -0.74
C PHE A 45 12.88 9.50 -1.80
N ALA A 46 13.46 8.42 -2.37
CA ALA A 46 12.78 7.61 -3.37
C ALA A 46 11.49 6.95 -2.84
N LYS A 47 11.51 6.45 -1.60
CA LYS A 47 10.30 5.93 -0.93
C LYS A 47 9.25 7.01 -0.71
N GLY A 48 9.66 8.18 -0.22
CA GLY A 48 8.79 9.32 -0.02
C GLY A 48 8.15 9.82 -1.32
N GLN A 49 8.91 9.81 -2.42
CA GLN A 49 8.42 10.13 -3.75
C GLN A 49 7.34 9.15 -4.21
N ALA A 50 7.58 7.85 -4.04
CA ALA A 50 6.62 6.81 -4.40
C ALA A 50 5.30 7.00 -3.62
N ILE A 51 5.38 7.20 -2.30
CA ILE A 51 4.22 7.48 -1.45
C ILE A 51 3.48 8.75 -1.91
N TYR A 52 4.21 9.84 -2.17
CA TYR A 52 3.61 11.10 -2.60
C TYR A 52 2.85 10.95 -3.92
N ASN A 53 3.48 10.33 -4.91
CA ASN A 53 2.92 10.12 -6.24
C ASN A 53 1.74 9.14 -6.24
N ASN A 54 1.66 8.23 -5.28
CA ASN A 54 0.57 7.26 -5.20
C ASN A 54 -0.71 7.82 -4.57
N LEU A 55 -0.62 8.86 -3.72
CA LEU A 55 -1.80 9.35 -2.98
C LEU A 55 -1.82 10.86 -2.79
N CYS A 56 -0.73 11.44 -2.29
CA CYS A 56 -0.72 12.85 -1.90
C CYS A 56 -0.92 13.78 -3.10
N ILE A 57 -0.37 13.40 -4.26
CA ILE A 57 -0.43 14.13 -5.52
C ILE A 57 -1.86 14.44 -5.97
N ASN A 58 -2.81 13.55 -5.69
CA ASN A 58 -4.22 13.68 -6.10
C ASN A 58 -4.92 14.88 -5.46
N CYS A 59 -4.39 15.38 -4.35
CA CYS A 59 -4.91 16.56 -3.65
C CYS A 59 -3.93 17.73 -3.73
N HIS A 60 -2.65 17.47 -3.48
CA HIS A 60 -1.62 18.50 -3.32
C HIS A 60 -0.91 18.91 -4.61
N GLY A 61 -1.17 18.22 -5.72
CA GLY A 61 -0.55 18.49 -7.02
C GLY A 61 0.87 17.93 -7.13
N SER A 62 1.42 17.97 -8.34
CA SER A 62 2.71 17.36 -8.69
C SER A 62 3.89 18.34 -8.64
N ASP A 63 3.61 19.64 -8.69
CA ASP A 63 4.60 20.71 -8.90
C ASP A 63 4.92 21.49 -7.61
N GLY A 64 4.16 21.26 -6.53
CA GLY A 64 4.26 22.01 -5.28
C GLY A 64 3.71 23.43 -5.35
N LYS A 65 3.10 23.85 -6.46
CA LYS A 65 2.55 25.20 -6.69
C LYS A 65 1.04 25.18 -6.90
N THR A 66 0.55 24.18 -7.63
CA THR A 66 -0.81 24.09 -8.12
C THR A 66 -1.48 22.86 -7.49
N PRO A 67 -2.22 23.03 -6.39
CA PRO A 67 -2.91 21.91 -5.77
C PRO A 67 -4.07 21.44 -6.66
N ALA A 68 -4.32 20.14 -6.68
CA ALA A 68 -5.43 19.56 -7.43
C ALA A 68 -6.80 19.79 -6.75
N LEU A 69 -6.81 20.02 -5.43
CA LEU A 69 -7.98 20.44 -4.67
C LEU A 69 -7.83 21.87 -4.14
N PRO A 70 -8.85 22.75 -4.28
CA PRO A 70 -8.77 24.15 -3.82
C PRO A 70 -8.43 24.32 -2.34
N ILE A 71 -8.83 23.35 -1.52
CA ILE A 71 -8.60 23.34 -0.06
C ILE A 71 -7.22 22.80 0.35
N ALA A 72 -6.54 22.09 -0.56
CA ALA A 72 -5.23 21.50 -0.30
C ALA A 72 -4.13 22.55 -0.37
N ARG A 73 -3.00 22.26 0.29
CA ARG A 73 -1.86 23.19 0.35
C ARG A 73 -0.85 22.85 -0.74
N ALA A 74 -0.43 23.86 -1.48
CA ALA A 74 0.74 23.82 -2.33
C ALA A 74 2.00 23.83 -1.45
N PHE A 75 2.75 22.73 -1.39
CA PHE A 75 3.89 22.62 -0.46
C PHE A 75 5.06 23.56 -0.77
N GLY A 76 5.19 24.02 -2.02
CA GLY A 76 6.23 24.93 -2.45
C GLY A 76 5.91 26.39 -2.20
N THR A 77 4.66 26.82 -2.31
CA THR A 77 4.30 28.26 -2.26
C THR A 77 3.22 28.61 -1.24
N GLY A 78 2.40 27.65 -0.84
CA GLY A 78 1.27 27.86 0.06
C GLY A 78 1.67 27.82 1.53
N GLU A 79 1.00 28.61 2.35
CA GLU A 79 1.22 28.61 3.79
C GLU A 79 0.70 27.33 4.48
N LEU A 80 1.58 26.64 5.22
CA LEU A 80 1.22 25.53 6.10
C LEU A 80 0.75 26.06 7.46
N LYS A 81 -0.55 25.91 7.73
CA LYS A 81 -1.23 26.38 8.94
C LYS A 81 -0.80 25.68 10.25
N PHE A 82 -0.17 24.51 10.16
CA PHE A 82 0.14 23.64 11.30
C PHE A 82 1.65 23.40 11.42
N GLY A 83 2.44 24.42 11.10
CA GLY A 83 3.89 24.33 11.14
C GLY A 83 4.50 23.78 9.86
N THR A 84 5.69 24.29 9.55
CA THR A 84 6.50 23.90 8.39
C THR A 84 7.66 23.00 8.77
N ASP A 85 7.81 22.65 10.05
CA ASP A 85 8.85 21.73 10.53
C ASP A 85 8.42 20.25 10.36
N PRO A 86 9.38 19.31 10.27
CA PRO A 86 9.05 17.91 10.04
C PRO A 86 8.16 17.27 11.11
N TYR A 87 8.25 17.67 12.37
CA TYR A 87 7.47 17.06 13.43
C TYR A 87 6.03 17.53 13.39
N SER A 88 5.77 18.81 13.10
CA SER A 88 4.41 19.29 12.93
C SER A 88 3.74 18.72 11.66
N MET A 89 4.51 18.53 10.58
CA MET A 89 4.04 17.75 9.42
C MET A 89 3.74 16.29 9.79
N PHE A 90 4.57 15.66 10.61
CA PHE A 90 4.32 14.30 11.13
C PHE A 90 3.03 14.24 11.95
N GLN A 91 2.76 15.23 12.81
CA GLN A 91 1.52 15.32 13.57
C GLN A 91 0.30 15.48 12.64
N THR A 92 0.42 16.28 11.58
CA THR A 92 -0.63 16.43 10.57
C THR A 92 -0.94 15.09 9.88
N LEU A 93 0.08 14.32 9.48
CA LEU A 93 -0.12 12.97 8.91
C LEU A 93 -0.68 11.99 9.94
N THR A 94 -0.37 12.17 11.23
CA THR A 94 -0.77 11.25 12.30
C THR A 94 -2.21 11.45 12.74
N LYS A 95 -2.60 12.70 12.96
CA LYS A 95 -3.88 13.08 13.58
C LYS A 95 -4.89 13.60 12.56
N GLY A 96 -4.45 13.84 11.33
CA GLY A 96 -5.22 14.57 10.35
C GLY A 96 -5.29 16.05 10.73
N ASN A 97 -5.87 16.84 9.83
CA ASN A 97 -6.21 18.22 10.11
C ASN A 97 -7.21 18.76 9.07
N GLY A 98 -8.26 19.44 9.56
CA GLY A 98 -9.30 20.01 8.71
C GLY A 98 -9.95 18.90 7.87
N LEU A 99 -9.89 19.05 6.55
CA LEU A 99 -10.43 18.08 5.59
C LEU A 99 -9.41 16.99 5.19
N MET A 100 -8.17 17.06 5.67
CA MET A 100 -7.20 15.98 5.49
C MET A 100 -7.33 14.98 6.65
N GLY A 101 -7.93 13.82 6.39
CA GLY A 101 -8.02 12.74 7.37
C GLY A 101 -6.64 12.22 7.81
N PRO A 102 -6.54 11.61 9.02
CA PRO A 102 -5.31 10.99 9.50
C PRO A 102 -4.85 9.88 8.54
N GLN A 103 -3.55 9.82 8.27
CA GLN A 103 -2.93 8.81 7.42
C GLN A 103 -2.42 7.64 8.29
N THR A 104 -3.36 6.83 8.77
CA THR A 104 -3.12 5.71 9.72
C THR A 104 -2.39 4.51 9.12
N TRP A 105 -2.39 4.41 7.80
CA TRP A 105 -1.82 3.31 7.02
C TRP A 105 -0.29 3.37 6.89
N MET A 106 0.34 4.51 7.21
CA MET A 106 1.80 4.70 7.19
C MET A 106 2.42 4.39 8.55
N THR A 107 3.59 3.73 8.51
CA THR A 107 4.51 3.66 9.64
C THR A 107 5.13 5.03 9.95
N PRO A 108 5.71 5.23 11.15
CA PRO A 108 6.42 6.46 11.46
C PRO A 108 7.58 6.78 10.49
N GLN A 109 8.29 5.75 10.03
CA GLN A 109 9.36 5.91 9.03
C GLN A 109 8.81 6.41 7.70
N GLU A 110 7.75 5.78 7.16
CA GLU A 110 7.13 6.18 5.90
C GLU A 110 6.57 7.61 5.94
N ARG A 111 6.00 8.04 7.08
CA ARG A 111 5.60 9.45 7.27
C ARG A 111 6.77 10.39 7.11
N TYR A 112 7.92 10.07 7.71
CA TYR A 112 9.12 10.88 7.55
C TYR A 112 9.74 10.79 6.17
N ASP A 113 9.64 9.65 5.49
CA ASP A 113 10.10 9.49 4.10
C ASP A 113 9.32 10.45 3.18
N VAL A 114 7.98 10.50 3.25
CA VAL A 114 7.17 11.43 2.43
C VAL A 114 7.40 12.89 2.84
N ILE A 115 7.55 13.19 4.12
CA ILE A 115 7.89 14.54 4.59
C ILE A 115 9.25 14.96 4.02
N TYR A 116 10.24 14.07 4.03
CA TYR A 116 11.56 14.33 3.48
C TYR A 116 11.50 14.64 1.99
N TYR A 117 10.76 13.84 1.22
CA TYR A 117 10.51 14.12 -0.19
C TYR A 117 9.86 15.49 -0.42
N ILE A 118 8.77 15.79 0.28
CA ILE A 118 8.06 17.08 0.17
C ILE A 118 9.01 18.25 0.45
N ARG A 119 9.80 18.12 1.53
CA ARG A 119 10.74 19.16 1.95
C ARG A 119 11.83 19.39 0.92
N GLU A 120 12.50 18.34 0.46
CA GLU A 120 13.61 18.47 -0.49
C GLU A 120 13.13 18.87 -1.88
N LYS A 121 12.02 18.29 -2.37
CA LYS A 121 11.52 18.52 -3.73
C LYS A 121 10.79 19.85 -3.88
N PHE A 122 9.96 20.22 -2.91
CA PHE A 122 9.08 21.39 -3.03
C PHE A 122 9.48 22.53 -2.10
N MET A 123 9.67 22.25 -0.80
CA MET A 123 9.85 23.34 0.16
C MET A 123 11.23 24.01 0.06
N LYS A 124 12.30 23.23 -0.02
CA LYS A 124 13.68 23.72 -0.08
C LYS A 124 13.92 24.69 -1.25
N PRO A 125 13.44 24.41 -2.49
CA PRO A 125 13.62 25.35 -3.59
C PRO A 125 12.61 26.51 -3.65
N MET A 126 11.45 26.43 -2.98
CA MET A 126 10.34 27.38 -3.24
C MET A 126 9.72 28.01 -1.99
N HIS A 127 9.71 27.31 -0.85
CA HIS A 127 8.89 27.71 0.29
C HIS A 127 9.65 28.69 1.20
N PRO A 128 9.13 29.92 1.42
CA PRO A 128 9.87 30.99 2.11
C PRO A 128 10.19 30.67 3.57
N LYS A 129 9.34 29.88 4.24
CA LYS A 129 9.57 29.43 5.63
C LYS A 129 10.30 28.08 5.73
N TYR A 130 10.97 27.61 4.67
CA TYR A 130 11.80 26.41 4.74
C TYR A 130 13.01 26.65 5.66
N GLN A 131 13.34 25.64 6.46
CA GLN A 131 14.54 25.64 7.29
C GLN A 131 15.21 24.27 7.23
N ALA A 132 16.53 24.24 7.09
CA ALA A 132 17.30 23.00 7.19
C ALA A 132 17.24 22.44 8.62
N LEU A 133 17.40 21.12 8.76
CA LEU A 133 17.40 20.46 10.07
C LEU A 133 18.66 20.85 10.84
N LYS A 134 18.49 21.48 12.01
CA LYS A 134 19.59 21.86 12.90
C LYS A 134 19.71 20.88 14.07
N PRO A 135 20.92 20.67 14.64
CA PRO A 135 21.10 19.82 15.82
C PRO A 135 20.20 20.21 17.01
N GLN A 136 19.99 21.51 17.22
CA GLN A 136 19.12 22.03 18.28
C GLN A 136 17.66 21.60 18.11
N TYR A 137 17.15 21.60 16.87
CA TYR A 137 15.81 21.11 16.56
C TYR A 137 15.69 19.62 16.89
N LEU A 138 16.66 18.81 16.46
CA LEU A 138 16.67 17.36 16.73
C LEU A 138 16.76 17.06 18.24
N ALA A 139 17.47 17.89 19.01
CA ALA A 139 17.57 17.76 20.46
C ALA A 139 16.22 18.01 21.15
N GLY A 140 15.43 18.97 20.66
CA GLY A 140 14.12 19.35 21.19
C GLY A 140 12.95 18.43 20.81
N LEU A 141 13.15 17.44 19.93
CA LEU A 141 12.10 16.49 19.57
C LEU A 141 11.67 15.59 20.74
N PRO A 142 10.38 15.20 20.83
CA PRO A 142 9.90 14.31 21.88
C PRO A 142 10.70 13.02 21.98
N LYS A 143 11.06 12.66 23.21
CA LYS A 143 11.76 11.41 23.50
C LYS A 143 10.77 10.25 23.55
N VAL A 144 11.27 9.04 23.28
CA VAL A 144 10.49 7.82 23.47
C VAL A 144 10.28 7.62 24.97
N ASN A 145 9.02 7.51 25.40
CA ASN A 145 8.65 7.28 26.80
C ASN A 145 7.60 6.17 26.96
N ALA A 146 7.30 5.45 25.87
CA ALA A 146 6.42 4.30 25.87
C ALA A 146 6.89 3.23 24.88
N VAL A 147 6.51 1.99 25.16
CA VAL A 147 6.77 0.85 24.29
C VAL A 147 5.72 0.82 23.18
N ALA A 148 6.17 0.65 21.93
CA ALA A 148 5.26 0.47 20.81
C ALA A 148 4.46 -0.84 20.99
N VAL A 149 3.13 -0.76 20.88
CA VAL A 149 2.29 -1.96 20.86
C VAL A 149 2.57 -2.70 19.55
N THR A 150 3.20 -3.86 19.63
CA THR A 150 3.38 -4.74 18.48
C THR A 150 2.01 -5.30 18.10
N LYS A 151 1.39 -4.80 17.03
CA LYS A 151 0.21 -5.45 16.47
C LYS A 151 0.59 -6.88 16.08
N LYS A 152 -0.03 -7.88 16.70
CA LYS A 152 0.16 -9.28 16.34
C LYS A 152 -0.18 -9.45 14.86
N LYS A 153 0.75 -10.02 14.10
CA LYS A 153 0.51 -10.36 12.70
C LYS A 153 -0.54 -11.46 12.68
N ILE A 154 -1.69 -11.19 12.07
CA ILE A 154 -2.73 -12.18 11.85
C ILE A 154 -2.43 -12.79 10.49
N ASP A 155 -1.97 -14.04 10.48
CA ASP A 155 -1.83 -14.77 9.23
C ASP A 155 -3.22 -15.07 8.67
N ARG A 156 -3.42 -14.72 7.40
CA ARG A 156 -4.68 -14.96 6.69
C ARG A 156 -4.59 -16.31 5.99
N ASP A 157 -5.65 -17.10 6.12
CA ASP A 157 -5.82 -18.27 5.27
C ASP A 157 -6.40 -17.85 3.92
N PHE A 158 -5.69 -18.20 2.85
CA PHE A 158 -6.10 -17.97 1.46
C PHE A 158 -6.59 -19.26 0.79
N GLY A 159 -6.67 -20.37 1.54
CA GLY A 159 -6.92 -21.69 0.98
C GLY A 159 -5.74 -22.21 0.16
N PRO A 160 -5.99 -23.14 -0.78
CA PRO A 160 -4.95 -23.75 -1.60
C PRO A 160 -4.47 -22.86 -2.74
N ALA A 161 -5.20 -21.79 -3.10
CA ALA A 161 -4.81 -20.89 -4.18
C ALA A 161 -5.24 -19.44 -3.95
N LEU A 162 -4.51 -18.50 -4.56
CA LEU A 162 -4.82 -17.07 -4.54
C LEU A 162 -4.71 -16.49 -5.95
N ALA A 163 -5.81 -15.87 -6.42
CA ALA A 163 -5.81 -15.08 -7.64
C ALA A 163 -5.26 -13.68 -7.35
N SER A 164 -4.25 -13.24 -8.10
CA SER A 164 -3.61 -11.94 -7.89
C SER A 164 -2.73 -11.52 -9.07
N GLN A 165 -2.06 -10.37 -8.97
CA GLN A 165 -0.84 -10.14 -9.76
C GLN A 165 0.31 -11.04 -9.27
N LEU A 166 1.36 -11.16 -10.06
CA LEU A 166 2.66 -11.66 -9.62
C LEU A 166 3.76 -10.71 -10.08
N GLY A 167 4.36 -9.99 -9.13
CA GLY A 167 5.20 -8.86 -9.44
C GLY A 167 4.43 -7.77 -10.21
N ARG A 168 5.16 -6.92 -10.93
CA ARG A 168 4.56 -5.87 -11.77
C ARG A 168 4.37 -6.30 -13.22
N ASP A 169 4.90 -7.46 -13.59
CA ASP A 169 4.95 -7.94 -14.97
C ASP A 169 3.74 -8.82 -15.32
N LEU A 170 3.17 -9.53 -14.34
CA LEU A 170 2.03 -10.41 -14.54
C LEU A 170 0.80 -9.87 -13.83
N SER A 171 -0.19 -9.45 -14.62
CA SER A 171 -1.37 -8.74 -14.13
C SER A 171 -2.48 -9.65 -13.59
N SER A 172 -2.51 -10.92 -14.02
CA SER A 172 -3.54 -11.88 -13.63
C SER A 172 -2.95 -13.29 -13.59
N VAL A 173 -2.74 -13.81 -12.39
CA VAL A 173 -2.28 -15.17 -12.15
C VAL A 173 -3.17 -15.89 -11.14
N LEU A 174 -3.20 -17.22 -11.20
CA LEU A 174 -3.65 -18.05 -10.08
C LEU A 174 -2.45 -18.81 -9.54
N THR A 175 -2.09 -18.51 -8.29
CA THR A 175 -0.98 -19.16 -7.59
C THR A 175 -1.53 -20.23 -6.66
N VAL A 176 -0.99 -21.44 -6.75
CA VAL A 176 -1.50 -22.67 -6.14
C VAL A 176 -0.41 -23.31 -5.28
N LYS A 177 -0.74 -23.64 -4.03
CA LYS A 177 0.09 -24.44 -3.14
C LYS A 177 0.09 -25.88 -3.65
N LEU A 178 1.26 -26.38 -3.99
CA LEU A 178 1.52 -27.78 -4.25
C LEU A 178 2.06 -28.41 -2.95
N GLY A 179 1.76 -29.68 -2.69
CA GLY A 179 2.25 -30.38 -1.49
C GLY A 179 3.78 -30.26 -1.31
N GLU A 180 4.27 -30.63 -0.12
CA GLU A 180 5.71 -30.57 0.21
C GLU A 180 6.34 -29.17 0.08
N ASN A 181 5.62 -28.11 0.47
CA ASN A 181 6.07 -26.71 0.42
C ASN A 181 6.45 -26.19 -0.98
N HIS A 182 5.79 -26.70 -2.02
CA HIS A 182 5.93 -26.20 -3.39
C HIS A 182 4.78 -25.26 -3.73
N THR A 183 5.01 -24.33 -4.65
CA THR A 183 3.99 -23.42 -5.15
C THR A 183 4.19 -23.23 -6.64
N ILE A 184 3.11 -23.31 -7.40
CA ILE A 184 3.08 -23.04 -8.84
C ILE A 184 2.17 -21.86 -9.13
N SER A 185 2.43 -21.12 -10.19
CA SER A 185 1.59 -20.00 -10.61
C SER A 185 1.35 -20.05 -12.10
N TYR A 186 0.12 -19.78 -12.52
CA TYR A 186 -0.31 -19.80 -13.91
C TYR A 186 -0.77 -18.41 -14.34
N ASN A 187 -0.33 -17.96 -15.50
CA ASN A 187 -0.85 -16.74 -16.13
C ASN A 187 -2.26 -17.02 -16.66
N LEU A 188 -3.27 -16.38 -16.08
CA LEU A 188 -4.67 -16.62 -16.49
C LEU A 188 -5.02 -16.05 -17.87
N HIS A 189 -4.10 -15.30 -18.48
CA HIS A 189 -4.25 -14.73 -19.81
C HIS A 189 -3.61 -15.57 -20.93
N SER A 190 -2.81 -16.58 -20.60
CA SER A 190 -2.26 -17.53 -21.58
C SER A 190 -2.31 -18.99 -21.14
N MET A 191 -2.63 -19.25 -19.87
CA MET A 191 -2.47 -20.53 -19.18
C MET A 191 -1.03 -21.08 -19.20
N ASP A 192 -0.04 -20.24 -19.51
CA ASP A 192 1.36 -20.56 -19.31
C ASP A 192 1.69 -20.64 -17.81
N GLN A 193 2.62 -21.50 -17.46
CA GLN A 193 3.20 -21.52 -16.13
C GLN A 193 4.10 -20.28 -15.95
N ALA A 194 3.69 -19.42 -15.03
CA ALA A 194 4.39 -18.18 -14.70
C ALA A 194 5.60 -18.39 -13.79
N ALA A 195 5.51 -19.34 -12.86
CA ALA A 195 6.59 -19.65 -11.92
C ALA A 195 6.33 -20.96 -11.17
N LEU A 196 7.40 -21.55 -10.64
CA LEU A 196 7.37 -22.68 -9.70
C LEU A 196 8.44 -22.45 -8.61
N TRP A 197 8.10 -22.59 -7.34
CA TRP A 197 9.09 -22.39 -6.27
C TRP A 197 8.83 -23.28 -5.08
N ARG A 198 9.82 -23.36 -4.20
CA ARG A 198 9.74 -24.07 -2.92
C ARG A 198 9.92 -23.11 -1.74
N ASN A 199 9.57 -23.57 -0.55
CA ASN A 199 9.78 -22.87 0.72
C ASN A 199 8.96 -21.58 0.88
N GLY A 200 7.71 -21.60 0.41
CA GLY A 200 6.74 -20.54 0.69
C GLY A 200 5.67 -20.40 -0.39
N PHE A 201 4.79 -19.41 -0.21
CA PHE A 201 3.71 -19.06 -1.12
C PHE A 201 3.99 -17.66 -1.69
N LEU A 202 3.18 -16.65 -1.34
CA LEU A 202 3.36 -15.26 -1.78
C LEU A 202 3.76 -14.36 -0.60
N ASN A 203 4.70 -13.44 -0.86
CA ASN A 203 4.96 -12.32 0.04
C ASN A 203 3.91 -11.23 -0.22
N LEU A 204 2.95 -11.14 0.70
CA LEU A 204 1.82 -10.21 0.62
C LEU A 204 1.96 -9.01 1.56
N ARG A 205 3.10 -8.86 2.25
CA ARG A 205 3.25 -7.91 3.38
C ARG A 205 3.07 -6.45 2.98
N SER A 206 3.38 -6.11 1.73
CA SER A 206 3.26 -4.77 1.17
C SER A 206 1.91 -4.54 0.46
N THR A 207 1.03 -5.54 0.41
CA THR A 207 -0.24 -5.51 -0.32
C THR A 207 -1.43 -5.18 0.59
N GLN A 208 -2.60 -4.96 -0.03
CA GLN A 208 -3.87 -4.72 0.67
C GLN A 208 -4.34 -5.91 1.52
N HIS A 209 -3.72 -7.09 1.37
CA HIS A 209 -4.04 -8.23 2.23
C HIS A 209 -3.62 -8.00 3.68
N TYR A 210 -2.54 -7.22 3.92
CA TYR A 210 -1.94 -6.99 5.24
C TYR A 210 -1.78 -5.51 5.61
N ARG A 211 -1.95 -4.59 4.65
CA ARG A 211 -1.92 -3.15 4.88
C ARG A 211 -3.27 -2.55 4.54
N GLU A 212 -3.72 -1.58 5.33
CA GLU A 212 -4.89 -0.74 4.99
C GLU A 212 -4.73 -0.04 3.65
N ARG A 213 -3.48 0.32 3.32
CA ARG A 213 -3.06 0.77 2.00
C ARG A 213 -1.78 0.05 1.61
N GLY A 214 -1.92 -0.96 0.76
CA GLY A 214 -0.82 -1.68 0.14
C GLY A 214 -0.37 -1.03 -1.16
N GLU A 215 0.87 -0.54 -1.22
CA GLU A 215 1.49 0.00 -2.44
C GLU A 215 2.31 -1.05 -3.21
N GLY A 216 2.50 -2.22 -2.58
CA GLY A 216 3.17 -3.36 -3.19
C GLY A 216 2.21 -4.29 -3.91
N VAL A 217 2.81 -5.21 -4.66
CA VAL A 217 2.16 -6.31 -5.37
C VAL A 217 2.64 -7.62 -4.76
N PRO A 218 1.89 -8.72 -4.89
CA PRO A 218 2.37 -10.04 -4.47
C PRO A 218 3.69 -10.39 -5.15
N GLU A 219 4.65 -10.83 -4.36
CA GLU A 219 5.94 -11.34 -4.86
C GLU A 219 6.13 -12.79 -4.43
N ILE A 220 7.05 -13.50 -5.10
CA ILE A 220 7.41 -14.86 -4.70
C ILE A 220 8.05 -14.82 -3.32
N GLN A 221 7.52 -15.64 -2.41
CA GLN A 221 8.21 -15.97 -1.15
C GLN A 221 8.76 -17.39 -1.28
N GLY A 222 10.07 -17.50 -1.47
CA GLY A 222 10.75 -18.79 -1.57
C GLY A 222 11.82 -18.80 -2.67
N GLU A 223 12.21 -20.00 -3.06
CA GLU A 223 13.27 -20.25 -4.04
C GLU A 223 12.69 -20.82 -5.32
N ARG A 224 12.90 -20.13 -6.45
CA ARG A 224 12.57 -20.63 -7.78
C ARG A 224 13.37 -21.91 -8.09
N ILE A 225 12.70 -22.93 -8.61
CA ILE A 225 13.28 -24.20 -9.08
C ILE A 225 13.78 -24.11 -10.53
N ALA A 226 15.07 -23.87 -10.75
CA ALA A 226 15.65 -23.73 -12.09
C ALA A 226 15.23 -24.85 -13.07
N GLY A 227 14.97 -24.47 -14.34
CA GLY A 227 14.55 -25.40 -15.39
C GLY A 227 13.04 -25.72 -15.42
N LEU A 228 12.35 -25.64 -14.27
CA LEU A 228 10.91 -25.87 -14.17
C LEU A 228 10.12 -24.59 -13.92
N GLN A 229 10.70 -23.44 -14.26
CA GLN A 229 10.10 -22.12 -13.99
C GLN A 229 9.03 -21.72 -14.97
N SER A 230 9.16 -22.19 -16.20
CA SER A 230 8.36 -21.77 -17.33
C SER A 230 7.92 -23.00 -18.09
N TRP A 231 6.64 -23.02 -18.42
CA TRP A 231 6.05 -23.96 -19.33
C TRP A 231 4.98 -23.20 -20.10
N GLN A 232 4.87 -23.43 -21.40
CA GLN A 232 4.01 -22.63 -22.26
C GLN A 232 3.26 -23.50 -23.25
N TRP A 233 2.06 -23.04 -23.61
CA TRP A 233 1.31 -23.64 -24.70
C TRP A 233 1.79 -23.11 -26.05
N ALA A 234 1.96 -24.01 -27.01
CA ALA A 234 2.09 -23.64 -28.42
C ALA A 234 0.70 -23.45 -29.02
N HIS A 235 0.55 -22.39 -29.82
CA HIS A 235 -0.66 -22.08 -30.55
C HIS A 235 -0.37 -22.21 -32.05
N GLU A 236 -1.15 -23.02 -32.76
CA GLU A 236 -0.96 -23.27 -34.20
C GLU A 236 0.47 -23.77 -34.55
N GLY A 237 1.10 -24.53 -33.64
CA GLY A 237 2.43 -25.10 -33.85
C GLY A 237 3.61 -24.20 -33.51
N THR A 238 3.36 -22.99 -32.98
CA THR A 238 4.40 -22.02 -32.60
C THR A 238 4.21 -21.52 -31.15
N PHE A 239 5.32 -21.21 -30.48
CA PHE A 239 5.30 -20.53 -29.17
C PHE A 239 5.18 -19.01 -29.32
N ASP A 240 5.54 -18.49 -30.50
CA ASP A 240 5.41 -17.09 -30.85
C ASP A 240 4.09 -16.86 -31.60
N TYR A 241 3.30 -15.91 -31.12
CA TYR A 241 2.02 -15.52 -31.71
C TYR A 241 1.84 -14.00 -31.65
N PRO A 242 1.12 -13.40 -32.63
CA PRO A 242 0.81 -11.96 -32.67
C PRO A 242 0.21 -11.44 -31.36
N LYS A 243 0.74 -10.33 -30.84
CA LYS A 243 0.28 -9.68 -29.60
C LYS A 243 -0.16 -8.22 -29.81
N GLU A 244 -0.09 -7.71 -31.03
CA GLU A 244 -0.26 -6.29 -31.35
C GLU A 244 -1.67 -5.77 -31.00
N ASN A 245 -2.67 -6.64 -31.06
CA ASN A 245 -4.07 -6.30 -30.79
C ASN A 245 -4.56 -6.79 -29.41
N LEU A 246 -3.65 -7.25 -28.54
CA LEU A 246 -4.04 -7.66 -27.19
C LEU A 246 -4.21 -6.46 -26.28
N LEU A 247 -5.24 -6.52 -25.44
CA LEU A 247 -5.36 -5.57 -24.34
C LEU A 247 -4.14 -5.74 -23.41
N PRO A 248 -3.55 -4.65 -22.89
CA PRO A 248 -2.39 -4.72 -22.00
C PRO A 248 -2.58 -5.61 -20.76
N ARG A 249 -3.85 -5.84 -20.38
CA ARG A 249 -4.26 -6.69 -19.25
C ARG A 249 -5.42 -7.61 -19.65
N GLY A 250 -5.34 -8.23 -20.82
CA GLY A 250 -6.35 -9.19 -21.29
C GLY A 250 -5.77 -10.54 -21.68
N PRO A 251 -6.63 -11.57 -21.80
CA PRO A 251 -6.25 -12.87 -22.33
C PRO A 251 -5.87 -12.81 -23.80
N ILE A 252 -5.11 -13.81 -24.25
CA ILE A 252 -4.93 -14.10 -25.67
C ILE A 252 -6.29 -14.47 -26.31
N PRO A 253 -6.43 -14.46 -27.65
CA PRO A 253 -7.70 -14.69 -28.32
C PRO A 253 -8.32 -16.05 -27.98
N ALA A 254 -9.65 -16.09 -27.83
CA ALA A 254 -10.40 -17.28 -27.45
C ALA A 254 -10.20 -18.49 -28.40
N LYS A 255 -9.82 -18.24 -29.67
CA LYS A 255 -9.46 -19.32 -30.61
C LYS A 255 -8.23 -20.13 -30.15
N TRP A 256 -7.36 -19.53 -29.35
CA TRP A 256 -6.12 -20.10 -28.85
C TRP A 256 -6.21 -20.55 -27.41
N MET A 257 -6.81 -19.73 -26.54
CA MET A 257 -7.01 -20.09 -25.13
C MET A 257 -8.25 -19.42 -24.56
N GLU A 258 -9.02 -20.19 -23.82
CA GLU A 258 -10.13 -19.68 -23.01
C GLU A 258 -10.04 -20.24 -21.59
N TYR A 259 -9.76 -19.40 -20.60
CA TYR A 259 -9.80 -19.78 -19.20
C TYR A 259 -11.24 -19.69 -18.68
N ARG A 260 -11.78 -20.80 -18.17
CA ARG A 260 -13.18 -20.92 -17.72
C ARG A 260 -13.35 -20.95 -16.20
N GLY A 261 -12.24 -21.00 -15.46
CA GLY A 261 -12.24 -20.98 -14.00
C GLY A 261 -11.52 -22.16 -13.38
N HIS A 262 -11.77 -22.38 -12.10
CA HIS A 262 -11.21 -23.49 -11.36
C HIS A 262 -12.22 -24.05 -10.34
N TYR A 263 -11.97 -25.29 -9.94
CA TYR A 263 -12.72 -26.01 -8.93
C TYR A 263 -11.78 -26.46 -7.82
N LEU A 264 -12.36 -26.73 -6.65
CA LEU A 264 -11.65 -27.35 -5.54
C LEU A 264 -12.13 -28.79 -5.37
N HIS A 265 -11.19 -29.71 -5.24
CA HIS A 265 -11.43 -31.10 -4.89
C HIS A 265 -10.53 -31.51 -3.72
N GLY A 266 -11.05 -31.37 -2.51
CA GLY A 266 -10.22 -31.39 -1.29
C GLY A 266 -9.23 -30.22 -1.31
N ASP A 267 -7.95 -30.53 -1.08
CA ASP A 267 -6.86 -29.55 -1.14
C ASP A 267 -6.32 -29.32 -2.56
N ASN A 268 -6.85 -30.03 -3.56
CA ASN A 268 -6.39 -29.92 -4.94
C ASN A 268 -7.21 -28.91 -5.73
N LEU A 269 -6.53 -28.13 -6.56
CA LEU A 269 -7.15 -27.22 -7.51
C LEU A 269 -7.26 -27.90 -8.88
N VAL A 270 -8.41 -27.79 -9.53
CA VAL A 270 -8.64 -28.24 -10.90
C VAL A 270 -8.95 -27.04 -11.77
N PHE A 271 -8.06 -26.71 -12.70
CA PHE A 271 -8.29 -25.69 -13.72
C PHE A 271 -9.22 -26.21 -14.82
N SER A 272 -10.07 -25.34 -15.36
CA SER A 272 -10.84 -25.58 -16.56
C SER A 272 -10.54 -24.50 -17.59
N TYR A 273 -10.02 -24.92 -18.73
CA TYR A 273 -9.71 -24.03 -19.84
C TYR A 273 -9.74 -24.79 -21.17
N SER A 274 -9.56 -24.09 -22.28
CA SER A 274 -9.32 -24.69 -23.58
C SER A 274 -8.01 -24.19 -24.18
N ILE A 275 -7.36 -25.02 -25.00
CA ILE A 275 -6.22 -24.65 -25.82
C ILE A 275 -6.47 -25.10 -27.25
N ASN A 276 -6.42 -24.16 -28.20
CA ASN A 276 -6.69 -24.40 -29.62
C ASN A 276 -8.00 -25.18 -29.85
N GLY A 277 -9.05 -24.83 -29.09
CA GLY A 277 -10.38 -25.47 -29.16
C GLY A 277 -10.51 -26.80 -28.44
N ARG A 278 -9.45 -27.32 -27.80
CA ARG A 278 -9.51 -28.55 -27.00
C ARG A 278 -9.75 -28.22 -25.54
N ASP A 279 -10.80 -28.81 -24.96
CA ASP A 279 -11.09 -28.68 -23.55
C ASP A 279 -10.07 -29.43 -22.69
N ILE A 280 -9.66 -28.81 -21.59
CA ILE A 280 -8.68 -29.32 -20.64
C ILE A 280 -9.20 -29.12 -19.23
N LEU A 281 -9.20 -30.21 -18.46
CA LEU A 281 -9.19 -30.16 -17.00
C LEU A 281 -7.79 -30.50 -16.50
N GLU A 282 -7.11 -29.52 -15.91
CA GLU A 282 -5.76 -29.68 -15.38
C GLU A 282 -5.76 -29.67 -13.86
N MET A 283 -5.15 -30.70 -13.26
CA MET A 283 -4.88 -30.73 -11.83
C MET A 283 -3.36 -30.83 -11.59
N PRO A 284 -2.68 -29.73 -11.22
CA PRO A 284 -1.28 -29.78 -10.85
C PRO A 284 -1.11 -30.31 -9.43
N ALA A 285 -0.12 -31.17 -9.25
CA ALA A 285 0.22 -31.73 -7.95
C ALA A 285 1.73 -31.92 -7.81
N LYS A 286 2.20 -31.98 -6.57
CA LYS A 286 3.53 -32.50 -6.23
C LYS A 286 3.36 -33.96 -5.80
N ALA A 287 3.90 -34.91 -6.58
CA ALA A 287 3.84 -36.32 -6.22
C ALA A 287 4.61 -36.58 -4.92
N GLN A 288 4.10 -37.48 -4.07
CA GLN A 288 4.82 -37.92 -2.87
C GLN A 288 6.02 -38.80 -3.27
N GLY A 289 7.18 -38.55 -2.66
CA GLY A 289 8.40 -39.35 -2.84
C GLY A 289 9.21 -39.03 -4.11
N PHE A 290 8.61 -39.05 -5.30
CA PHE A 290 9.31 -38.66 -6.53
C PHE A 290 9.33 -37.13 -6.68
N GLY A 291 10.50 -36.57 -7.01
CA GLY A 291 10.71 -35.12 -7.13
C GLY A 291 10.10 -34.49 -8.39
N ALA A 292 8.85 -34.79 -8.72
CA ALA A 292 8.19 -34.27 -9.92
C ALA A 292 6.92 -33.47 -9.63
N ILE A 293 6.72 -32.44 -10.44
CA ILE A 293 5.42 -31.80 -10.62
C ILE A 293 4.64 -32.62 -11.65
N VAL A 294 3.42 -33.00 -11.30
CA VAL A 294 2.53 -33.81 -12.14
C VAL A 294 1.36 -32.94 -12.56
N HIS A 295 1.11 -32.92 -13.87
CA HIS A 295 -0.04 -32.26 -14.46
C HIS A 295 -0.98 -33.36 -14.98
N THR A 296 -2.12 -33.56 -14.32
CA THR A 296 -3.14 -34.49 -14.85
C THR A 296 -4.06 -33.70 -15.77
N LEU A 297 -4.02 -34.00 -17.07
CA LEU A 297 -4.89 -33.39 -18.09
C LEU A 297 -5.97 -34.40 -18.50
N ARG A 298 -7.24 -34.02 -18.39
CA ARG A 298 -8.39 -34.79 -18.88
C ARG A 298 -9.15 -34.03 -19.94
#